data_AF-A0A2P5HXQ6-F1
#
_entry.id   AF-A0A2P5HXQ6-F1
#
_cell.length_a   1.000
_cell.length_b   1.000
_cell.length_c   1.000
_cell.angle_alpha   90.00
_cell.angle_beta   90.00
_cell.angle_gamma   90.00
#
_symmetry.space_group_name_H-M   'P 1'
#
loop_
_entity.id
_entity.type
_entity.pdbx_description
1 polymer ?
#
loop_
_entity_poly.entity_id
_entity_poly.type
_entity_poly.pdbx_seq_one_letter_code
_entity_poly.pdbx_strand_id
1 'polypeptide(L)'
;MVMRDVEFMNLRTENQWLEQSLESHKSILRSSVEERERAQKMAENQQRDDEHQKDGQIIKALNKECERTKDLVYRVESERDQAERALRQQYQEFQKLQMRLEETEKNRRNHLWETEKLYREFRKAQKDPMNTPPPQKAAAAGGGMAESTVIDTSTRENIWRLAPTQNRTTNLHLDGTELLGSGAGSMSLDNSGQRVGKEDEVSENSTRGKTVTNSLSGATSANKSGSPRMGRSRSVAQPKRHFSAPKQALELWATLKAWNGPSAHRRG
;
A
#
# COMPACT_ATOMS: atom_id res chain seq x y z
N MET A 1 27.25 -74.99 -77.24
CA MET A 1 25.88 -74.91 -76.70
C MET A 1 25.92 -74.95 -75.18
N VAL A 2 26.41 -76.05 -74.57
CA VAL A 2 26.57 -76.19 -73.11
C VAL A 2 27.29 -75.03 -72.41
N MET A 3 28.36 -74.47 -72.99
CA MET A 3 29.07 -73.30 -72.42
C MET A 3 28.20 -72.04 -72.34
N ARG A 4 27.35 -71.79 -73.35
CA ARG A 4 26.42 -70.64 -73.35
C ARG A 4 25.27 -70.84 -72.37
N ASP A 5 24.81 -72.08 -72.17
CA ASP A 5 23.72 -72.38 -71.24
C ASP A 5 24.16 -72.14 -69.78
N VAL A 6 25.43 -72.42 -69.46
CA VAL A 6 26.04 -72.13 -68.16
C VAL A 6 26.19 -70.63 -67.93
N GLU A 7 26.66 -69.87 -68.93
CA GLU A 7 26.72 -68.40 -68.85
C GLU A 7 25.34 -67.77 -68.64
N PHE A 8 24.31 -68.28 -69.32
CA PHE A 8 22.94 -67.80 -69.16
C PHE A 8 22.36 -68.11 -67.77
N MET A 9 22.64 -69.30 -67.22
CA MET A 9 22.30 -69.65 -65.85
C MET A 9 23.00 -68.74 -64.82
N ASN A 10 24.29 -68.47 -65.02
CA ASN A 10 25.06 -67.59 -64.14
C ASN A 10 24.52 -66.14 -64.20
N LEU A 11 24.26 -65.62 -65.40
CA LEU A 11 23.66 -64.29 -65.56
C LEU A 11 22.28 -64.18 -64.90
N ARG A 12 21.45 -65.24 -64.99
CA ARG A 12 20.13 -65.26 -64.35
C ARG A 12 20.23 -65.25 -62.82
N THR A 13 21.14 -66.03 -62.26
CA THR A 13 21.34 -66.10 -60.81
C THR A 13 21.90 -64.79 -60.25
N GLU A 14 22.82 -64.15 -60.99
CA GLU A 14 23.33 -62.83 -60.65
C GLU A 14 22.23 -61.76 -60.69
N ASN A 15 21.40 -61.75 -61.74
CA ASN A 15 20.28 -60.81 -61.83
C ASN A 15 19.27 -61.02 -60.68
N GLN A 16 18.96 -62.27 -60.34
CA GLN A 16 18.09 -62.60 -59.21
C GLN A 16 18.69 -62.14 -57.86
N TRP A 17 20.01 -62.28 -57.68
CA TRP A 17 20.69 -61.78 -56.49
C TRP A 17 20.66 -60.25 -56.41
N LEU A 18 20.85 -59.56 -57.54
CA LEU A 18 20.75 -58.11 -57.62
C LEU A 18 19.34 -57.60 -57.32
N GLU A 19 18.29 -58.24 -57.86
CA GLU A 19 16.89 -57.86 -57.57
C GLU A 19 16.54 -58.05 -56.09
N GLN A 20 16.97 -59.15 -55.48
CA GLN A 20 16.76 -59.39 -54.04
C GLN A 20 17.52 -58.39 -53.17
N SER A 21 18.76 -58.07 -53.55
CA SER A 21 19.58 -57.06 -52.86
C SER A 21 18.95 -55.67 -52.97
N LEU A 22 18.47 -55.31 -54.16
CA LEU A 22 17.77 -54.05 -54.40
C LEU A 22 16.48 -53.95 -53.57
N GLU A 23 15.66 -55.00 -53.52
CA GLU A 23 14.42 -54.99 -52.73
C GLU A 23 14.69 -54.94 -51.22
N SER A 24 15.72 -55.64 -50.76
CA SER A 24 16.19 -55.56 -49.37
C SER A 24 16.57 -54.12 -49.00
N HIS A 25 17.39 -53.45 -49.82
CA HIS A 25 17.76 -52.04 -49.60
C HIS A 25 16.55 -51.09 -49.66
N LYS A 26 15.60 -51.30 -50.59
CA LYS A 26 14.35 -50.52 -50.62
C LYS A 26 13.55 -50.68 -49.32
N SER A 27 13.46 -51.89 -48.77
CA SER A 27 12.78 -52.13 -47.49
C SER A 27 13.47 -51.37 -46.33
N ILE A 28 14.80 -51.43 -46.26
CA ILE A 28 15.58 -50.73 -45.22
C ILE A 28 15.38 -49.20 -45.32
N LEU A 29 15.38 -48.66 -46.54
CA LEU A 29 15.14 -47.23 -46.74
C LEU A 29 13.72 -46.82 -46.33
N ARG A 30 12.69 -47.61 -46.70
CA ARG A 30 11.31 -47.36 -46.25
C ARG A 30 11.19 -47.37 -44.74
N SER A 31 11.74 -48.38 -44.06
CA SER A 31 11.69 -48.47 -42.59
C SER A 31 12.44 -47.32 -41.92
N SER A 32 13.60 -46.90 -42.47
CA SER A 32 14.36 -45.78 -41.92
C SER A 32 13.63 -44.44 -42.07
N VAL A 33 12.92 -44.23 -43.19
CA VAL A 33 12.10 -43.02 -43.39
C VAL A 33 10.93 -43.00 -42.41
N GLU A 34 10.22 -44.12 -42.26
CA GLU A 34 9.11 -44.22 -41.30
C GLU A 34 9.56 -44.01 -39.85
N GLU A 35 10.71 -44.55 -39.47
CA GLU A 35 11.28 -44.37 -38.12
C GLU A 35 11.64 -42.90 -37.86
N ARG A 36 12.24 -42.22 -38.85
CA ARG A 36 12.53 -40.78 -38.76
C ARG A 36 11.25 -39.95 -38.66
N GLU A 37 10.20 -40.29 -39.42
CA GLU A 37 8.93 -39.57 -39.37
C GLU A 37 8.25 -39.75 -38.00
N ARG A 38 8.29 -40.97 -37.43
CA ARG A 38 7.78 -41.22 -36.07
C ARG A 38 8.56 -40.45 -35.02
N ALA A 39 9.89 -40.46 -35.10
CA ALA A 39 10.75 -39.72 -34.17
C ALA A 39 10.50 -38.20 -34.25
N GLN A 40 10.35 -37.66 -35.47
CA GLN A 40 10.03 -36.25 -35.68
C GLN A 40 8.66 -35.90 -35.07
N LYS A 41 7.61 -36.70 -35.32
CA LYS A 41 6.28 -36.46 -34.73
C LYS A 41 6.30 -36.53 -33.20
N MET A 42 7.06 -37.44 -32.60
CA MET A 42 7.21 -37.50 -31.14
C MET A 42 7.95 -36.28 -30.60
N ALA A 43 8.99 -35.79 -31.29
CA ALA A 43 9.70 -34.57 -30.89
C ALA A 43 8.81 -33.32 -30.99
N GLU A 44 8.03 -33.18 -32.07
CA GLU A 44 7.07 -32.08 -32.23
C GLU A 44 5.96 -32.12 -31.18
N ASN A 45 5.46 -33.30 -30.81
CA ASN A 45 4.49 -33.45 -29.72
C ASN A 45 5.10 -33.05 -28.37
N GLN A 46 6.30 -33.54 -28.07
CA GLN A 46 6.98 -33.20 -26.82
C GLN A 46 7.24 -31.70 -26.71
N GLN A 47 7.67 -31.05 -27.79
CA GLN A 47 7.88 -29.60 -27.80
C GLN A 47 6.57 -28.85 -27.52
N ARG A 48 5.45 -29.26 -28.12
CA ARG A 48 4.14 -28.65 -27.86
C ARG A 48 3.69 -28.85 -26.41
N ASP A 49 3.89 -30.04 -25.85
CA ASP A 49 3.55 -30.31 -24.45
C ASP A 49 4.38 -29.45 -23.48
N ASP A 50 5.68 -29.28 -23.76
CA ASP A 50 6.58 -28.43 -22.99
C ASP A 50 6.18 -26.94 -23.10
N GLU A 51 5.74 -26.48 -24.28
CA GLU A 51 5.22 -25.12 -24.50
C GLU A 51 3.92 -24.91 -23.72
N HIS A 52 2.96 -25.83 -23.81
CA HIS A 52 1.72 -25.76 -23.03
C HIS A 52 1.96 -25.76 -21.52
N GLN A 53 2.95 -26.51 -21.03
CA GLN A 53 3.31 -26.50 -19.62
C GLN A 53 3.88 -25.14 -19.19
N LYS A 54 4.74 -24.52 -20.02
CA LYS A 54 5.28 -23.18 -19.77
C LYS A 54 4.18 -22.13 -19.76
N ASP A 55 3.28 -22.15 -20.74
CA ASP A 55 2.12 -21.24 -20.80
C ASP A 55 1.23 -21.40 -19.57
N GLY A 56 0.98 -22.65 -19.15
CA GLY A 56 0.23 -22.93 -17.93
C GLY A 56 0.88 -22.37 -16.66
N GLN A 57 2.21 -22.36 -16.57
CA GLN A 57 2.94 -21.73 -15.46
C GLN A 57 2.87 -20.21 -15.51
N ILE A 58 2.98 -19.62 -16.70
CA ILE A 58 2.86 -18.16 -16.91
C ILE A 58 1.45 -17.68 -16.51
N ILE A 59 0.40 -18.37 -16.97
CA ILE A 59 -0.99 -18.04 -16.61
C ILE A 59 -1.21 -18.11 -15.10
N LYS A 60 -0.68 -19.14 -14.42
CA LYS A 60 -0.76 -19.25 -12.96
C LYS A 60 -0.05 -18.09 -12.24
N ALA A 61 1.11 -17.67 -12.74
CA ALA A 61 1.85 -16.55 -12.19
C ALA A 61 1.09 -15.22 -12.38
N LEU A 62 0.56 -14.98 -13.59
CA LEU A 62 -0.23 -13.79 -13.90
C LEU A 62 -1.51 -13.72 -13.07
N ASN A 63 -2.23 -14.83 -12.89
CA ASN A 63 -3.41 -14.86 -12.02
C ASN A 63 -3.07 -14.51 -10.57
N LYS A 64 -1.93 -15.00 -10.06
CA LYS A 64 -1.46 -14.64 -8.72
C LYS A 64 -1.13 -13.15 -8.59
N GLU A 65 -0.55 -12.54 -9.62
CA GLU A 65 -0.32 -11.09 -9.65
C GLU A 65 -1.61 -10.27 -9.78
N CYS A 66 -2.60 -10.77 -10.54
CA CYS A 66 -3.91 -10.15 -10.64
C CYS A 66 -4.61 -10.11 -9.28
N GLU A 67 -4.62 -11.22 -8.54
CA GLU A 67 -5.22 -11.26 -7.19
C GLU A 67 -4.48 -10.34 -6.21
N ARG A 68 -3.14 -10.30 -6.24
CA ARG A 68 -2.37 -9.34 -5.42
C ARG A 68 -2.70 -7.89 -5.75
N THR A 69 -2.84 -7.57 -7.03
CA THR A 69 -3.20 -6.22 -7.49
C THR A 69 -4.61 -5.86 -7.04
N LYS A 70 -5.55 -6.80 -7.11
CA LYS A 70 -6.92 -6.62 -6.63
C LYS A 70 -6.95 -6.35 -5.12
N ASP A 71 -6.21 -7.12 -4.33
CA ASP A 71 -6.06 -6.89 -2.89
C ASP A 71 -5.45 -5.51 -2.57
N LEU A 72 -4.46 -5.08 -3.35
CA LEU A 72 -3.85 -3.77 -3.20
C LEU A 72 -4.85 -2.64 -3.50
N VAL A 73 -5.66 -2.78 -4.55
CA VAL A 73 -6.71 -1.81 -4.89
C VAL A 73 -7.70 -1.67 -3.73
N TYR A 74 -8.20 -2.78 -3.18
CA TYR A 74 -9.12 -2.72 -2.03
C TYR A 74 -8.51 -2.03 -0.80
N ARG A 75 -7.21 -2.24 -0.53
CA ARG A 75 -6.52 -1.55 0.57
C ARG A 75 -6.44 -0.04 0.32
N VAL A 76 -6.03 0.35 -0.88
CA VAL A 76 -5.92 1.77 -1.26
C VAL A 76 -7.30 2.45 -1.24
N GLU A 77 -8.36 1.78 -1.68
CA GLU A 77 -9.73 2.30 -1.58
C GLU A 77 -10.15 2.48 -0.12
N SER A 78 -9.89 1.51 0.75
CA SER A 78 -10.15 1.64 2.19
C SER A 78 -9.38 2.81 2.82
N GLU A 79 -8.10 2.97 2.50
CA GLU A 79 -7.27 4.10 2.97
C GLU A 79 -7.81 5.44 2.48
N ARG A 80 -8.23 5.52 1.22
CA ARG A 80 -8.88 6.71 0.65
C ARG A 80 -10.16 7.06 1.42
N ASP A 81 -11.02 6.09 1.68
CA ASP A 81 -12.28 6.30 2.40
C ASP A 81 -12.06 6.73 3.86
N GLN A 82 -10.98 6.25 4.49
CA GLN A 82 -10.57 6.72 5.82
C GLN A 82 -10.08 8.17 5.77
N ALA A 83 -9.22 8.52 4.79
CA ALA A 83 -8.74 9.89 4.60
C ALA A 83 -9.89 10.87 4.29
N GLU A 84 -10.86 10.46 3.47
CA GLU A 84 -12.03 11.26 3.14
C GLU A 84 -12.91 11.53 4.38
N ARG A 85 -13.10 10.52 5.24
CA ARG A 85 -13.81 10.70 6.52
C ARG A 85 -13.08 11.65 7.46
N ALA A 86 -11.75 11.52 7.59
CA ALA A 86 -10.95 12.41 8.41
C ALA A 86 -11.02 13.87 7.92
N LEU A 87 -10.95 14.08 6.59
CA LEU A 87 -11.04 15.40 5.99
C LEU A 87 -12.42 16.04 6.21
N ARG A 88 -13.50 15.26 6.11
CA ARG A 88 -14.86 15.75 6.43
C ARG A 88 -14.99 16.14 7.90
N GLN A 89 -14.40 15.39 8.83
CA GLN A 89 -14.39 15.73 10.25
C GLN A 89 -13.63 17.03 10.52
N GLN A 90 -12.42 17.18 9.98
CA GLN A 90 -11.63 18.41 10.10
C GLN A 90 -12.36 19.62 9.51
N TYR A 91 -13.05 19.45 8.40
CA TYR A 91 -13.85 20.52 7.79
C TYR A 91 -15.02 20.95 8.69
N GLN A 92 -15.72 20.01 9.32
CA GLN A 92 -16.77 20.32 10.29
C GLN A 92 -16.22 21.04 11.54
N GLU A 93 -15.04 20.65 12.02
CA GLU A 93 -14.36 21.34 13.13
C GLU A 93 -13.97 22.77 12.74
N PHE A 94 -13.42 22.95 11.54
CA PHE A 94 -13.10 24.26 10.99
C PHE A 94 -14.34 25.16 10.93
N GLN A 95 -15.47 24.66 10.43
CA GLN A 95 -16.73 25.42 10.41
C GLN A 95 -17.20 25.82 11.82
N LYS A 96 -17.08 24.93 12.81
CA LYS A 96 -17.42 25.25 14.21
C LYS A 96 -16.52 26.35 14.78
N LEU A 97 -15.22 26.29 14.50
CA LEU A 97 -14.27 27.32 14.92
C LEU A 97 -14.54 28.67 14.24
N GLN A 98 -14.90 28.65 12.96
CA GLN A 98 -15.29 29.86 12.23
C GLN A 98 -16.52 30.53 12.88
N MET A 99 -17.57 29.77 13.17
CA MET A 99 -18.77 30.30 13.83
C MET A 99 -18.45 30.92 15.21
N ARG A 100 -17.58 30.26 16.00
CA ARG A 100 -17.13 30.78 17.30
C ARG A 100 -16.32 32.07 17.16
N LEU A 101 -15.49 32.17 16.12
CA LEU A 101 -14.73 33.38 15.82
C LEU A 101 -15.68 34.54 15.49
N GLU A 102 -16.64 34.31 14.60
CA GLU A 102 -17.65 35.30 14.22
C GLU A 102 -18.47 35.79 15.42
N GLU A 103 -18.86 34.89 16.32
CA GLU A 103 -19.54 35.23 17.57
C GLU A 103 -18.65 36.07 18.51
N THR A 104 -17.38 35.68 18.65
CA THR A 104 -16.40 36.43 19.46
C THR A 104 -16.19 37.84 18.93
N GLU A 105 -16.07 38.00 17.61
CA GLU A 105 -15.94 39.30 16.96
C GLU A 105 -17.20 40.16 17.09
N LYS A 106 -18.39 39.55 17.00
CA LYS A 106 -19.67 40.22 17.27
C LYS A 106 -19.72 40.74 18.71
N ASN A 107 -19.38 39.89 19.68
CA ASN A 107 -19.37 40.27 21.10
C ASN A 107 -18.37 41.38 21.39
N ARG A 108 -17.17 41.32 20.78
CA ARG A 108 -16.17 42.38 20.89
C ARG A 108 -16.68 43.72 20.35
N ARG A 109 -17.37 43.72 19.20
CA ARG A 109 -17.97 44.94 18.63
C ARG A 109 -19.06 45.51 19.53
N ASN A 110 -19.92 44.67 20.09
CA ASN A 110 -20.96 45.10 21.02
C ASN A 110 -20.35 45.74 22.28
N HIS A 111 -19.34 45.11 22.89
CA HIS A 111 -18.64 45.66 24.04
C HIS A 111 -18.00 47.02 23.74
N LEU A 112 -17.35 47.18 22.58
CA LEU A 112 -16.81 48.47 22.15
C LEU A 112 -17.89 49.54 21.99
N TRP A 113 -19.05 49.17 21.45
CA TRP A 113 -20.18 50.09 21.33
C TRP A 113 -20.78 50.48 22.70
N GLU A 114 -20.95 49.52 23.61
CA GLU A 114 -21.45 49.76 24.97
C GLU A 114 -20.52 50.67 25.78
N THR A 115 -19.21 50.40 25.72
CA THR A 115 -18.19 51.25 26.35
C THR A 115 -18.20 52.67 25.77
N GLU A 116 -18.34 52.81 24.45
CA GLU A 116 -18.46 54.13 23.81
C GLU A 116 -19.75 54.86 24.24
N LYS A 117 -20.88 54.15 24.36
CA LYS A 117 -22.15 54.70 24.83
C LYS A 117 -22.03 55.25 26.26
N LEU A 118 -21.47 54.48 27.18
CA LEU A 118 -21.23 54.92 28.57
C LEU A 118 -20.32 56.15 28.63
N TYR A 119 -19.29 56.19 27.78
CA TYR A 119 -18.40 57.35 27.70
C TYR A 119 -19.12 58.62 27.20
N ARG A 120 -20.05 58.48 26.24
CA ARG A 120 -20.90 59.60 25.78
C ARG A 120 -21.84 60.07 26.89
N GLU A 121 -22.47 59.17 27.64
CA GLU A 121 -23.34 59.49 28.76
C GLU A 121 -22.57 60.22 29.87
N PHE A 122 -21.38 59.72 30.23
CA PHE A 122 -20.48 60.38 31.18
C PHE A 122 -20.12 61.81 30.73
N ARG A 123 -19.76 62.00 29.46
CA ARG A 123 -19.48 63.34 28.91
C ARG A 123 -20.70 64.27 28.91
N LYS A 124 -21.91 63.75 28.71
CA LYS A 124 -23.15 64.54 28.81
C LYS A 124 -23.39 64.99 30.25
N ALA A 125 -23.24 64.08 31.22
CA ALA A 125 -23.38 64.40 32.64
C ALA A 125 -22.37 65.47 33.11
N GLN A 126 -21.16 65.49 32.55
CA GLN A 126 -20.17 66.54 32.83
C GLN A 126 -20.51 67.91 32.24
N LYS A 127 -21.36 67.98 31.20
CA LYS A 127 -21.74 69.24 30.55
C LYS A 127 -22.98 69.89 31.15
N ASP A 128 -23.75 69.18 31.98
CA ASP A 128 -24.88 69.73 32.72
C ASP A 128 -24.42 70.25 34.11
N PRO A 129 -24.13 71.55 34.28
CA PRO A 129 -23.57 72.10 35.51
C PRO A 129 -24.52 72.06 36.72
N MET A 130 -25.80 71.71 36.50
CA MET A 130 -26.80 71.58 37.58
C MET A 130 -26.70 70.24 38.34
N ASN A 131 -25.90 69.27 37.87
CA ASN A 131 -25.75 67.94 38.49
C ASN A 131 -24.32 67.58 38.89
N THR A 132 -23.34 68.45 38.66
CA THR A 132 -22.00 68.31 39.27
C THR A 132 -22.01 69.00 40.63
N PRO A 133 -21.97 68.27 41.78
CA PRO A 133 -21.58 68.92 43.02
C PRO A 133 -20.24 69.63 42.75
N PRO A 134 -20.08 70.88 43.21
CA PRO A 134 -18.92 71.69 42.88
C PRO A 134 -17.65 70.89 43.16
N PRO A 135 -16.63 70.96 42.29
CA PRO A 135 -15.38 70.25 42.51
C PRO A 135 -14.89 70.68 43.89
N GLN A 136 -14.93 69.76 44.85
CA GLN A 136 -14.20 69.93 46.09
C GLN A 136 -12.75 70.06 45.65
N LYS A 137 -12.28 71.31 45.62
CA LYS A 137 -10.88 71.63 45.53
C LYS A 137 -10.21 70.71 46.55
N ALA A 138 -9.37 69.81 46.09
CA ALA A 138 -8.41 69.14 46.95
C ALA A 138 -7.45 70.22 47.45
N ALA A 139 -7.93 71.01 48.41
CA ALA A 139 -7.09 71.80 49.29
C ALA A 139 -6.31 70.79 50.11
N ALA A 140 -5.00 70.83 49.98
CA ALA A 140 -4.09 70.25 50.94
C ALA A 140 -4.46 70.78 52.33
N ALA A 141 -5.11 69.96 53.16
CA ALA A 141 -5.27 70.17 54.59
C ALA A 141 -5.59 68.82 55.23
N GLY A 142 -4.68 68.35 56.07
CA GLY A 142 -4.91 67.16 56.90
C GLY A 142 -5.90 67.42 58.02
N GLY A 143 -6.39 66.31 58.58
CA GLY A 143 -6.88 66.22 59.96
C GLY A 143 -8.33 66.68 60.21
N GLY A 144 -9.18 65.72 60.60
CA GLY A 144 -10.42 66.04 61.33
C GLY A 144 -11.56 65.05 61.04
N MET A 145 -12.03 64.36 62.09
CA MET A 145 -13.11 63.37 62.08
C MET A 145 -14.52 63.96 61.85
N ALA A 146 -15.45 63.03 61.57
CA ALA A 146 -16.92 63.14 61.47
C ALA A 146 -17.46 63.35 60.04
N GLU A 147 -18.42 62.61 59.51
CA GLU A 147 -19.26 61.53 60.02
C GLU A 147 -19.93 60.85 58.79
N SER A 148 -20.05 59.52 58.84
CA SER A 148 -21.07 58.70 58.18
C SER A 148 -21.75 59.22 56.89
N THR A 149 -21.18 58.89 55.73
CA THR A 149 -22.00 58.41 54.59
C THR A 149 -21.29 57.21 53.97
N VAL A 150 -21.91 56.03 54.10
CA VAL A 150 -21.51 54.80 53.45
C VAL A 150 -21.69 55.01 51.95
N ILE A 151 -20.62 55.42 51.26
CA ILE A 151 -20.56 55.38 49.81
C ILE A 151 -20.28 53.91 49.46
N ASP A 152 -21.30 53.27 48.89
CA ASP A 152 -21.28 51.90 48.39
C ASP A 152 -20.06 51.67 47.47
N THR A 153 -19.05 51.01 48.03
CA THR A 153 -17.75 50.74 47.39
C THR A 153 -17.83 49.70 46.26
N SER A 154 -19.00 49.10 46.02
CA SER A 154 -19.19 48.06 45.00
C SER A 154 -19.07 48.55 43.55
N THR A 155 -19.25 49.85 43.29
CA THR A 155 -19.17 50.41 41.93
C THR A 155 -17.77 50.88 41.53
N ARG A 156 -16.92 51.27 42.50
CA ARG A 156 -15.56 51.77 42.21
C ARG A 156 -14.55 50.65 41.99
N GLU A 157 -14.73 49.50 42.63
CA GLU A 157 -13.92 48.31 42.33
C GLU A 157 -14.26 47.66 40.99
N ASN A 158 -15.49 47.82 40.46
CA ASN A 158 -15.86 47.27 39.16
C ASN A 158 -15.24 48.04 37.98
N ILE A 159 -15.03 49.36 38.11
CA ILE A 159 -14.51 50.19 37.02
C ILE A 159 -12.98 50.01 36.85
N TRP A 160 -12.26 49.64 37.91
CA TRP A 160 -10.80 49.40 37.85
C TRP A 160 -10.41 47.93 37.67
N ARG A 161 -11.33 46.98 37.90
CA ARG A 161 -11.12 45.54 37.59
C ARG A 161 -11.45 45.15 36.13
N LEU A 162 -11.82 46.11 35.29
CA LEU A 162 -12.03 45.93 33.84
C LEU A 162 -10.84 46.44 32.99
N ALA A 163 -9.66 46.63 33.57
CA ALA A 163 -8.45 46.38 32.80
C ALA A 163 -8.47 44.89 32.41
N PRO A 164 -8.10 44.51 31.17
CA PRO A 164 -8.19 43.12 30.73
C PRO A 164 -7.52 42.27 31.81
N THR A 165 -8.31 41.46 32.50
CA THR A 165 -7.78 40.35 33.26
C THR A 165 -6.95 39.60 32.24
N GLN A 166 -5.63 39.71 32.36
CA GLN A 166 -4.69 38.79 31.76
C GLN A 166 -5.26 37.43 32.12
N ASN A 167 -6.00 36.82 31.19
CA ASN A 167 -6.24 35.40 31.23
C ASN A 167 -4.83 34.86 31.32
N ARG A 168 -4.51 34.33 32.50
CA ARG A 168 -3.31 33.55 32.74
C ARG A 168 -3.06 32.80 31.45
N THR A 169 -1.87 32.97 30.92
CA THR A 169 -1.25 32.03 30.01
C THR A 169 -1.45 30.63 30.59
N THR A 170 -2.59 29.99 30.29
CA THR A 170 -2.62 28.56 30.10
C THR A 170 -1.78 28.39 28.86
N ASN A 171 -0.48 28.22 29.09
CA ASN A 171 0.37 27.54 28.16
C ASN A 171 -0.45 26.34 27.68
N LEU A 172 -0.97 26.43 26.45
CA LEU A 172 -1.11 25.23 25.65
C LEU A 172 0.34 24.77 25.47
N HIS A 173 0.83 24.00 26.45
CA HIS A 173 1.89 23.07 26.16
C HIS A 173 1.27 22.15 25.11
N LEU A 174 1.59 22.44 23.87
CA LEU A 174 1.64 21.40 22.86
C LEU A 174 2.73 20.46 23.35
N ASP A 175 2.33 19.49 24.17
CA ASP A 175 3.11 18.28 24.43
C ASP A 175 3.22 17.55 23.09
N GLY A 176 4.12 18.06 22.25
CA GLY A 176 4.65 17.35 21.10
C GLY A 176 5.57 16.27 21.62
N THR A 177 5.02 15.21 22.23
CA THR A 177 5.74 13.96 22.50
C THR A 177 4.89 12.74 22.91
N GLU A 178 3.57 12.69 22.69
CA GLU A 178 2.81 11.44 22.95
C GLU A 178 1.77 11.05 21.89
N LEU A 179 1.94 11.47 20.62
CA LEU A 179 1.08 10.97 19.52
C LEU A 179 1.67 9.77 18.76
N LEU A 180 2.58 9.02 19.39
CA LEU A 180 3.08 7.72 18.94
C LEU A 180 3.20 6.78 20.14
N GLY A 181 2.12 6.05 20.42
CA GLY A 181 2.16 4.85 21.25
C GLY A 181 1.52 4.98 22.62
N SER A 182 0.20 4.79 22.69
CA SER A 182 -0.49 4.06 23.77
C SER A 182 -1.97 3.91 23.42
N GLY A 183 -2.29 2.75 22.84
CA GLY A 183 -3.65 2.41 22.42
C GLY A 183 -3.75 0.98 21.91
N ALA A 184 -3.02 0.06 22.55
CA ALA A 184 -3.28 -1.36 22.45
C ALA A 184 -4.67 -1.63 23.08
N GLY A 185 -5.71 -1.57 22.26
CA GLY A 185 -7.04 -2.10 22.55
C GLY A 185 -7.19 -3.45 21.88
N SER A 186 -6.82 -4.50 22.61
CA SER A 186 -7.07 -5.90 22.28
C SER A 186 -8.57 -6.14 22.10
N MET A 187 -9.08 -6.13 20.87
CA MET A 187 -10.34 -6.80 20.56
C MET A 187 -10.04 -8.27 20.24
N SER A 188 -10.12 -9.09 21.27
CA SER A 188 -10.41 -10.53 21.15
C SER A 188 -11.79 -10.69 20.52
N LEU A 189 -11.84 -11.08 19.24
CA LEU A 189 -13.04 -11.63 18.63
C LEU A 189 -12.98 -13.15 18.78
N ASP A 190 -13.57 -13.61 19.87
CA ASP A 190 -13.80 -15.02 20.13
C ASP A 190 -14.83 -15.59 19.16
N ASN A 191 -14.46 -16.76 18.64
CA ASN A 191 -15.28 -17.69 17.89
C ASN A 191 -16.63 -17.97 18.57
N SER A 192 -17.72 -17.78 17.83
CA SER A 192 -18.95 -18.57 18.01
C SER A 192 -19.80 -18.57 16.73
N GLY A 193 -19.23 -19.13 15.67
CA GLY A 193 -19.94 -19.50 14.43
C GLY A 193 -19.82 -21.00 14.19
N GLN A 194 -20.31 -21.79 15.14
CA GLN A 194 -20.34 -23.24 15.06
C GLN A 194 -21.38 -23.66 14.00
N ARG A 195 -20.95 -24.58 13.11
CA ARG A 195 -21.62 -25.83 12.74
C ARG A 195 -22.49 -25.91 11.45
N VAL A 196 -22.16 -26.98 10.70
CA VAL A 196 -23.02 -27.95 9.95
C VAL A 196 -22.95 -27.90 8.41
N GLY A 197 -22.57 -29.06 7.85
CA GLY A 197 -22.59 -29.46 6.43
C GLY A 197 -21.20 -29.91 5.98
N LYS A 198 -20.64 -31.04 6.44
CA LYS A 198 -20.96 -32.42 6.01
C LYS A 198 -21.33 -32.50 4.54
N GLU A 199 -20.36 -32.75 3.66
CA GLU A 199 -20.42 -33.73 2.55
C GLU A 199 -18.98 -34.18 2.24
N ASP A 200 -18.51 -35.17 3.01
CA ASP A 200 -17.61 -36.19 2.48
C ASP A 200 -18.54 -37.27 1.89
N GLU A 201 -18.50 -37.49 0.57
CA GLU A 201 -18.89 -38.77 0.01
C GLU A 201 -17.68 -39.46 -0.61
N VAL A 202 -17.52 -40.68 -0.13
CA VAL A 202 -16.48 -41.65 -0.41
C VAL A 202 -16.99 -42.57 -1.51
N SER A 203 -16.11 -42.83 -2.48
CA SER A 203 -15.98 -44.04 -3.31
C SER A 203 -17.14 -44.55 -4.16
N GLU A 204 -16.82 -44.82 -5.43
CA GLU A 204 -16.98 -46.14 -6.07
C GLU A 204 -16.01 -46.19 -7.27
N ASN A 205 -14.87 -46.88 -7.11
CA ASN A 205 -14.59 -48.22 -7.65
C ASN A 205 -14.74 -48.35 -9.17
N SER A 206 -13.65 -48.69 -9.86
CA SER A 206 -13.41 -50.08 -10.30
C SER A 206 -12.57 -50.19 -11.58
N THR A 207 -11.39 -50.82 -11.43
CA THR A 207 -10.71 -51.76 -12.35
C THR A 207 -10.16 -51.22 -13.68
N ARG A 208 -8.93 -51.49 -14.12
CA ARG A 208 -8.20 -52.77 -14.03
C ARG A 208 -6.73 -52.60 -14.50
N GLY A 209 -5.80 -53.05 -13.66
CA GLY A 209 -4.59 -53.78 -14.07
C GLY A 209 -3.39 -53.00 -14.63
N LYS A 210 -2.33 -52.85 -13.82
CA LYS A 210 -1.16 -53.74 -13.85
C LYS A 210 -0.06 -53.23 -12.91
N THR A 211 0.18 -53.99 -11.86
CA THR A 211 1.42 -54.05 -11.09
C THR A 211 2.57 -54.56 -11.96
N VAL A 212 3.71 -53.87 -12.01
CA VAL A 212 5.05 -54.50 -12.08
C VAL A 212 6.07 -53.57 -11.41
N THR A 213 6.69 -54.10 -10.36
CA THR A 213 7.89 -53.64 -9.66
C THR A 213 9.12 -53.62 -10.57
N ASN A 214 10.08 -52.72 -10.37
CA ASN A 214 11.49 -53.11 -10.41
C ASN A 214 12.42 -52.09 -9.74
N SER A 215 13.08 -52.58 -8.71
CA SER A 215 14.36 -52.11 -8.19
C SER A 215 15.44 -52.19 -9.27
N LEU A 216 16.39 -51.27 -9.28
CA LEU A 216 17.76 -51.53 -9.73
C LEU A 216 18.72 -50.55 -9.06
N SER A 217 19.56 -51.14 -8.22
CA SER A 217 20.71 -50.58 -7.53
C SER A 217 21.96 -50.60 -8.41
N GLY A 218 22.78 -49.54 -8.29
CA GLY A 218 24.24 -49.67 -8.11
C GLY A 218 25.17 -49.42 -9.31
N ALA A 219 26.07 -48.43 -9.16
CA ALA A 219 27.53 -48.47 -9.45
C ALA A 219 28.11 -47.02 -9.38
N THR A 220 28.87 -46.60 -8.34
CA THR A 220 30.36 -46.63 -8.20
C THR A 220 31.10 -45.91 -9.35
N SER A 221 32.08 -45.00 -9.22
CA SER A 221 33.07 -44.67 -8.17
C SER A 221 33.85 -43.36 -8.51
N ALA A 222 34.60 -42.84 -7.52
CA ALA A 222 35.78 -41.94 -7.59
C ALA A 222 35.53 -40.44 -7.95
N ASN A 223 36.17 -39.44 -7.35
CA ASN A 223 37.47 -39.40 -6.67
C ASN A 223 37.60 -38.20 -5.69
N LYS A 224 38.50 -38.38 -4.71
CA LYS A 224 38.94 -37.47 -3.63
C LYS A 224 39.45 -36.10 -4.11
N SER A 225 39.37 -35.07 -3.26
CA SER A 225 40.53 -34.47 -2.56
C SER A 225 40.22 -33.08 -1.98
N GLY A 226 40.56 -32.84 -0.71
CA GLY A 226 40.75 -31.49 -0.19
C GLY A 226 40.09 -31.19 1.16
N SER A 227 40.71 -31.63 2.27
CA SER A 227 40.67 -30.90 3.55
C SER A 227 41.27 -29.47 3.37
N PRO A 228 41.29 -28.51 4.34
CA PRO A 228 40.96 -28.62 5.77
C PRO A 228 40.36 -27.35 6.47
N ARG A 229 40.02 -27.52 7.76
CA ARG A 229 40.16 -26.61 8.94
C ARG A 229 40.03 -25.07 8.84
N MET A 230 39.20 -24.59 9.79
CA MET A 230 39.42 -23.47 10.74
C MET A 230 39.61 -22.04 10.22
N GLY A 231 38.68 -21.18 10.64
CA GLY A 231 38.98 -19.86 11.19
C GLY A 231 38.82 -18.66 10.25
N ARG A 232 37.80 -17.84 10.51
CA ARG A 232 37.95 -16.38 10.73
C ARG A 232 36.61 -15.71 10.99
N SER A 233 36.49 -15.19 12.21
CA SER A 233 35.64 -14.08 12.59
C SER A 233 35.76 -12.92 11.60
N ARG A 234 34.64 -12.51 10.99
CA ARG A 234 34.50 -11.19 10.34
C ARG A 234 33.12 -10.60 10.61
N SER A 235 33.17 -9.54 11.42
CA SER A 235 32.22 -8.44 11.61
C SER A 235 30.97 -8.42 10.72
N VAL A 236 29.81 -8.38 11.38
CA VAL A 236 28.53 -7.92 10.86
C VAL A 236 28.67 -6.43 10.50
N ALA A 237 28.89 -6.14 9.22
CA ALA A 237 28.70 -4.80 8.69
C ALA A 237 27.19 -4.53 8.59
N GLN A 238 26.70 -3.59 9.38
CA GLN A 238 25.36 -3.04 9.22
C GLN A 238 25.26 -2.37 7.84
N PRO A 239 24.27 -2.71 7.00
CA PRO A 239 23.99 -1.92 5.82
C PRO A 239 23.39 -0.58 6.25
N LYS A 240 24.17 0.50 6.16
CA LYS A 240 23.65 1.87 6.16
C LYS A 240 22.75 2.01 4.92
N ARG A 241 21.44 1.90 5.12
CA ARG A 241 20.44 2.21 4.11
C ARG A 241 20.47 3.71 3.82
N HIS A 242 21.09 4.11 2.71
CA HIS A 242 20.85 5.43 2.14
C HIS A 242 19.45 5.45 1.55
N PHE A 243 18.52 6.09 2.25
CA PHE A 243 17.16 6.33 1.76
C PHE A 243 17.17 7.54 0.81
N SER A 244 17.67 7.35 -0.41
CA SER A 244 17.57 8.37 -1.48
C SER A 244 16.21 8.30 -2.17
N ALA A 245 15.13 8.41 -1.39
CA ALA A 245 13.76 8.33 -1.88
C ALA A 245 13.20 9.58 -2.61
N PRO A 246 13.78 10.81 -2.56
CA PRO A 246 13.11 11.93 -3.22
C PRO A 246 13.45 12.08 -4.71
N LYS A 247 14.59 11.60 -5.22
CA LYS A 247 14.97 11.80 -6.64
C LYS A 247 14.26 10.84 -7.59
N GLN A 248 14.19 9.55 -7.27
CA GLN A 248 13.55 8.55 -8.13
C GLN A 248 12.03 8.75 -8.22
N ALA A 249 11.39 9.20 -7.14
CA ALA A 249 9.96 9.54 -7.13
C ALA A 249 9.66 10.78 -8.01
N LEU A 250 10.56 11.77 -8.03
CA LEU A 250 10.42 12.96 -8.87
C LEU A 250 10.64 12.65 -10.36
N GLU A 251 11.55 11.74 -10.68
CA GLU A 251 11.82 11.27 -12.05
C GLU A 251 10.65 10.43 -12.60
N LEU A 252 10.02 9.59 -11.77
CA LEU A 252 8.80 8.85 -12.13
C LEU A 252 7.59 9.78 -12.36
N TRP A 253 7.47 10.85 -11.58
CA TRP A 253 6.38 11.81 -11.78
C TRP A 253 6.57 12.65 -13.05
N ALA A 254 7.81 13.03 -13.38
CA ALA A 254 8.14 13.74 -14.61
C ALA A 254 7.85 12.90 -15.88
N THR A 255 8.15 11.61 -15.84
CA THR A 255 7.89 10.69 -16.97
C THR A 255 6.41 10.40 -17.16
N LEU A 256 5.64 10.21 -16.08
CA LEU A 256 4.18 10.05 -16.15
C LEU A 256 3.46 11.32 -16.65
N LYS A 257 3.98 12.51 -16.33
CA LYS A 257 3.44 13.78 -16.84
C LYS A 257 3.73 13.99 -18.33
N ALA A 258 4.86 13.47 -18.84
CA ALA A 258 5.19 13.52 -20.26
C ALA A 258 4.24 12.65 -21.12
N TRP A 259 3.67 11.59 -20.54
CA TRP A 259 2.70 10.71 -21.22
C TRP A 259 1.27 11.27 -21.27
N ASN A 260 0.91 12.13 -20.31
CA ASN A 260 -0.43 12.76 -20.23
C ASN A 260 -0.47 14.20 -20.76
N GLY A 261 0.58 14.66 -21.45
CA GLY A 261 0.59 15.95 -22.13
C GLY A 261 -0.27 15.94 -23.40
N PRO A 262 -0.97 17.04 -23.75
CA PRO A 262 -1.91 17.12 -24.89
C PRO A 262 -1.30 16.94 -26.29
N SER A 263 -0.02 16.54 -26.42
CA SER A 263 0.69 16.37 -27.69
C SER A 263 0.80 14.92 -28.18
N ALA A 264 0.39 13.90 -27.41
CA ALA A 264 0.51 12.49 -27.82
C ALA A 264 -0.59 12.03 -28.81
N HIS A 265 -1.60 12.86 -29.07
CA HIS A 265 -2.74 12.52 -29.94
C HIS A 265 -2.57 13.04 -31.39
N ARG A 266 -1.39 12.90 -32.00
CA ARG A 266 -1.23 13.01 -33.47
C ARG A 266 -0.06 12.16 -33.96
N ARG A 267 -0.32 10.90 -34.28
CA ARG A 267 0.05 10.22 -35.55
C ARG A 267 -0.41 8.77 -35.50
N GLY A 268 -1.28 8.43 -36.44
CA GLY A 268 -1.34 7.08 -37.01
C GLY A 268 -0.22 6.87 -38.02
#